data_AF-A0A3B9UDK1-F1
#
_entry.id   AF-A0A3B9UDK1-F1
#
_cell.length_a   1.000
_cell.length_b   1.000
_cell.length_c   1.000
_cell.angle_alpha   90.00
_cell.angle_beta   90.00
_cell.angle_gamma   90.00
#
_symmetry.space_group_name_H-M   'P 1'
#
loop_
_entity.id
_entity.type
_entity.pdbx_description
1 polymer ?
#
loop_
_entity_poly.entity_id
_entity_poly.type
_entity_poly.pdbx_seq_one_letter_code
_entity_poly.pdbx_strand_id
1 'polypeptide(L)'
;EDQTLHMHSGHPQGLFPSSPQAPRVVVTNGMVIPNYSKPDDWEKFNALGVSQYGQMTAGSYMYIGPQGIVHGTTITVMNAAR
;
A
#
# COMPACT_ATOMS: atom_id res chain seq x y z
N GLU A 1 14.16 -17.56 7.78
CA GLU A 1 12.83 -17.68 7.13
C GLU A 1 11.71 -17.85 8.16
N ASP A 2 11.97 -17.50 9.41
CA ASP A 2 11.06 -17.69 10.54
C ASP A 2 10.66 -16.34 11.12
N GLN A 3 10.63 -15.31 10.27
CA GLN A 3 10.28 -13.95 10.65
C GLN A 3 9.47 -13.25 9.56
N THR A 4 8.70 -12.26 9.99
CA THR A 4 7.93 -11.35 9.15
C THR A 4 8.32 -9.91 9.49
N LEU A 5 8.63 -9.11 8.46
CA LEU A 5 8.80 -7.67 8.58
C LEU A 5 7.43 -6.99 8.62
N HIS A 6 7.20 -6.18 9.64
CA HIS A 6 6.00 -5.35 9.73
C HIS A 6 6.34 -3.93 9.26
N MET A 7 5.75 -3.52 8.14
CA MET A 7 5.88 -2.17 7.58
C MET A 7 4.63 -1.37 7.94
N HIS A 8 4.82 -0.29 8.70
CA HIS A 8 3.75 0.59 9.14
C HIS A 8 3.85 1.94 8.43
N SER A 9 3.06 2.14 7.38
CA SER A 9 3.09 3.34 6.53
C SER A 9 4.51 3.74 6.12
N GLY A 10 5.29 2.76 5.64
CA GLY A 10 6.67 2.97 5.18
C GLY A 10 7.72 2.86 6.28
N HIS A 11 7.33 2.97 7.55
CA HIS A 11 8.24 2.76 8.67
C HIS A 11 8.46 1.25 8.91
N PRO A 12 9.71 0.75 8.93
CA PRO A 12 10.00 -0.65 9.25
C PRO A 12 9.93 -0.85 10.77
N GLN A 13 8.76 -1.23 11.27
CA GLN A 13 8.50 -1.36 12.70
C GLN A 13 9.35 -2.46 13.36
N GLY A 14 9.65 -3.53 12.64
CA GLY A 14 10.56 -4.57 13.10
C GLY A 14 10.32 -5.93 12.48
N LEU A 15 11.22 -6.87 12.82
CA LEU A 15 11.12 -8.28 12.49
C LEU A 15 10.51 -9.02 13.67
N PHE A 16 9.42 -9.74 13.41
CA PHE A 16 8.72 -10.53 14.42
C PHE A 16 8.82 -12.02 14.05
N PRO A 17 8.98 -12.92 15.04
CA PRO A 17 8.97 -14.36 14.78
C PRO A 17 7.69 -14.82 14.06
N SER A 18 7.83 -15.71 13.07
CA SER A 18 6.75 -16.26 12.25
C SER A 18 7.09 -17.69 11.79
N SER A 19 6.28 -18.27 10.89
CA SER A 19 6.59 -19.56 10.25
C SER A 19 7.13 -19.39 8.82
N PRO A 20 7.74 -20.43 8.22
CA PRO A 20 8.17 -20.40 6.82
C PRO A 20 7.04 -20.16 5.80
N GLN A 21 5.81 -20.54 6.13
CA GLN A 21 4.63 -20.35 5.27
C GLN A 21 3.99 -18.96 5.44
N ALA A 22 4.42 -18.18 6.44
CA ALA A 22 3.92 -16.84 6.65
C ALA A 22 4.50 -15.85 5.62
N PRO A 23 3.79 -14.74 5.32
CA PRO A 23 4.34 -13.66 4.51
C PRO A 23 5.68 -13.15 5.09
N ARG A 24 6.62 -12.82 4.21
CA ARG A 24 7.90 -12.20 4.63
C ARG A 24 7.75 -10.74 5.02
N VAL A 25 6.76 -10.06 4.45
CA VAL A 25 6.46 -8.67 4.74
C VAL A 25 4.95 -8.52 4.83
N VAL A 26 4.48 -7.84 5.88
CA VAL A 26 3.11 -7.32 5.98
C VAL A 26 3.21 -5.80 5.92
N VAL A 27 2.45 -5.19 5.03
CA VAL A 27 2.50 -3.74 4.78
C VAL A 27 1.13 -3.13 5.03
N THR A 28 1.10 -2.09 5.87
CA THR A 28 -0.01 -1.15 5.96
C THR A 28 0.43 0.21 5.43
N ASN A 29 -0.45 0.93 4.75
CA ASN A 29 -0.17 2.28 4.25
C ASN A 29 -1.39 3.17 4.46
N GLY A 30 -1.23 4.29 5.15
CA GLY A 30 -2.29 5.29 5.28
C GLY A 30 -3.50 4.85 6.11
N MET A 31 -3.39 3.76 6.88
CA MET A 31 -4.49 3.23 7.68
C MET A 31 -4.83 4.19 8.82
N VAL A 32 -6.10 4.60 8.91
CA VAL A 32 -6.57 5.59 9.88
C VAL A 32 -8.01 5.29 10.30
N ILE A 33 -8.40 5.74 11.49
CA ILE A 33 -9.79 5.69 11.95
C ILE A 33 -10.65 6.57 11.02
N PRO A 34 -11.83 6.12 10.55
CA PRO A 34 -12.59 6.83 9.50
C PRO A 34 -12.86 8.31 9.75
N ASN A 35 -13.09 8.71 11.01
CA ASN A 35 -13.34 10.11 11.38
C ASN A 35 -12.16 11.05 11.14
N TYR A 36 -10.94 10.51 10.94
CA TYR A 36 -9.70 11.25 10.72
C TYR A 36 -9.08 10.91 9.35
N SER A 37 -9.91 10.49 8.38
CA SER A 37 -9.48 10.09 7.04
C SER A 37 -9.61 11.21 6.00
N LYS A 38 -9.65 12.48 6.43
CA LYS A 38 -9.78 13.61 5.51
C LYS A 38 -8.41 14.01 4.94
N PRO A 39 -8.37 14.72 3.79
CA PRO A 39 -7.11 15.21 3.22
C PRO A 39 -6.25 16.02 4.21
N ASP A 40 -6.85 16.95 4.96
CA ASP A 40 -6.12 17.76 5.95
C ASP A 40 -5.51 16.91 7.08
N ASP A 41 -6.23 15.87 7.53
CA ASP A 41 -5.72 14.93 8.52
C ASP A 41 -4.53 14.15 7.97
N TRP A 42 -4.63 13.69 6.71
CA TRP A 42 -3.54 13.02 6.02
C TRP A 42 -2.31 13.92 5.87
N GLU A 43 -2.46 15.16 5.42
CA GLU A 43 -1.35 16.11 5.28
C GLU A 43 -0.64 16.31 6.62
N LYS A 44 -1.42 16.50 7.69
CA LYS A 44 -0.88 16.60 9.05
C LYS A 44 -0.12 15.33 9.46
N PHE A 45 -0.67 14.14 9.26
CA PHE A 45 -0.02 12.89 9.65
C PHE A 45 1.24 12.60 8.83
N ASN A 46 1.23 12.94 7.55
CA ASN A 46 2.39 12.85 6.68
C ASN A 46 3.49 13.83 7.13
N ALA A 47 3.13 15.08 7.45
CA ALA A 47 4.07 16.08 7.98
C ALA A 47 4.67 15.68 9.34
N LEU A 48 3.90 14.99 10.18
CA LEU A 48 4.38 14.41 11.44
C LEU A 48 5.20 13.13 11.26
N GLY A 49 5.27 12.58 10.04
CA GLY A 49 5.99 11.34 9.74
C GLY A 49 5.34 10.07 10.30
N VAL A 50 4.06 10.12 10.66
CA VAL A 50 3.34 8.97 11.26
C VAL A 50 2.49 8.20 10.25
N SER A 51 2.37 8.71 9.02
CA SER A 51 1.61 8.09 7.94
C SER A 51 2.21 8.45 6.59
N GLN A 52 1.85 7.69 5.55
CA GLN A 52 2.20 7.97 4.16
C GLN A 52 1.06 7.59 3.22
N TYR A 53 1.04 8.17 2.02
CA TYR A 53 0.15 7.71 0.94
C TYR A 53 0.83 6.62 0.11
N GLY A 54 0.39 5.37 0.26
CA GLY A 54 0.96 4.22 -0.45
C GLY A 54 0.39 3.98 -1.85
N GLN A 55 -0.63 4.73 -2.28
CA GLN A 55 -1.38 4.42 -3.50
C GLN A 55 -1.80 2.93 -3.52
N MET A 56 -1.84 2.27 -4.68
CA MET A 56 -2.12 0.83 -4.78
C MET A 56 -0.83 0.02 -4.85
N THR A 57 0.04 0.34 -5.82
CA THR A 57 1.23 -0.48 -6.16
C THR A 57 2.55 0.14 -5.70
N ALA A 58 2.55 1.45 -5.39
CA ALA A 58 3.74 2.17 -4.94
C ALA A 58 4.18 1.69 -3.55
N GLY A 59 3.30 1.75 -2.57
CA GLY A 59 3.56 1.34 -1.18
C GLY A 59 3.57 -0.17 -0.97
N SER A 60 3.25 -0.97 -1.98
CA SER A 60 3.31 -2.44 -1.95
C SER A 60 4.47 -3.00 -2.79
N TYR A 61 5.33 -2.14 -3.34
CA TYR A 61 6.56 -2.51 -4.04
C TYR A 61 6.35 -3.36 -5.30
N MET A 62 5.27 -3.12 -6.04
CA MET A 62 4.93 -3.89 -7.25
C MET A 62 4.49 -3.03 -8.44
N TYR A 63 4.88 -1.75 -8.49
CA TYR A 63 4.61 -0.91 -9.66
C TYR A 63 5.49 -1.31 -10.84
N ILE A 64 4.88 -1.48 -12.02
CA ILE A 64 5.53 -1.94 -13.25
C ILE A 64 5.48 -0.91 -14.40
N GLY A 65 5.29 0.37 -14.07
CA GLY A 65 5.06 1.40 -15.08
C GLY A 65 3.61 1.44 -15.58
N PRO A 66 3.35 2.08 -16.73
CA PRO A 66 1.99 2.32 -17.22
C PRO A 66 1.32 1.08 -17.82
N GLN A 67 2.04 -0.02 -18.02
CA GLN A 67 1.51 -1.21 -18.70
C GLN A 67 0.25 -1.77 -18.02
N GLY A 68 0.22 -1.81 -16.68
CA GLY A 68 -0.94 -2.32 -15.94
C GLY A 68 -2.21 -1.52 -16.22
N ILE A 69 -2.12 -0.19 -16.20
CA ILE A 69 -3.29 0.68 -16.45
C ILE A 69 -3.68 0.69 -17.93
N VAL A 70 -2.71 0.58 -18.86
CA VAL A 70 -3.00 0.46 -20.30
C VAL A 70 -3.82 -0.79 -20.58
N HIS A 71 -3.43 -1.94 -20.04
CA HIS A 71 -4.17 -3.18 -20.19
C HIS A 71 -5.61 -3.05 -19.65
N GLY A 72 -5.77 -2.59 -18.41
CA GLY A 72 -7.09 -2.45 -17.79
C GLY A 72 -8.00 -1.49 -18.55
N THR A 73 -7.47 -0.33 -18.96
CA THR A 73 -8.23 0.67 -19.74
C THR A 73 -8.68 0.11 -21.09
N THR A 74 -7.83 -0.70 -21.73
CA THR A 74 -8.17 -1.38 -22.99
C THR A 74 -9.37 -2.31 -22.81
N ILE A 75 -9.38 -3.13 -21.74
CA ILE A 75 -10.52 -4.00 -21.41
C ILE A 75 -11.79 -3.18 -21.19
N THR A 76 -11.72 -2.08 -20.44
CA THR A 76 -12.88 -1.21 -20.19
C THR A 76 -13.48 -0.68 -21.49
N VAL A 77 -12.65 -0.15 -22.40
CA VAL A 77 -13.13 0.38 -23.69
C VAL A 77 -13.73 -0.72 -24.55
N MET A 78 -13.08 -1.90 -24.63
CA MET A 78 -13.61 -3.04 -25.39
C MET A 78 -14.95 -3.53 -24.87
N ASN A 79 -15.15 -3.56 -23.54
CA ASN A 79 -16.41 -3.99 -22.94
C ASN A 79 -17.51 -2.93 -23.07
N ALA A 80 -17.18 -1.64 -23.00
CA ALA A 80 -18.16 -0.56 -23.17
C ALA A 80 -18.65 -0.43 -24.63
N ALA A 81 -17.83 -0.87 -25.60
CA ALA A 81 -18.16 -0.82 -27.03
C ALA A 81 -18.85 -2.09 -27.57
N ARG A 82 -19.00 -3.14 -26.74
CA ARG A 82 -19.71 -4.39 -27.09
C ARG A 82 -21.20 -4.27 -26.77
#